data_AF-A0A4C1ZNA7-F1
#
_entry.id   AF-A0A4C1ZNA7-F1
#
_cell.length_a   1.000
_cell.length_b   1.000
_cell.length_c   1.000
_cell.angle_alpha   90.00
_cell.angle_beta   90.00
_cell.angle_gamma   90.00
#
_symmetry.space_group_name_H-M   'P 1'
#
loop_
_entity.id
_entity.type
_entity.pdbx_description
1 polymer ?
#
loop_
_entity_poly.entity_id
_entity_poly.type
_entity_poly.pdbx_seq_one_letter_code
_entity_poly.pdbx_strand_id
1 'polypeptide(L)'
;MVEKFNKLKLCIAKTLIDLGLSANIEYRFSQHEFDALVNLENILKPVKLAVEVLCRQDATLITAEATLKFMIKKLEDNNSALASELALFAPPDFTTTNKFECTFDVPSKSV
;
A
#
# COMPACT_ATOMS: atom_id res chain seq x y z
N MET A 1 3.63 7.78 -7.62
CA MET A 1 3.13 6.80 -6.64
C MET A 1 3.60 7.14 -5.22
N VAL A 2 4.88 7.45 -5.01
CA VAL A 2 5.43 7.98 -3.73
C VAL A 2 4.64 9.19 -3.20
N GLU A 3 4.31 10.17 -4.03
CA GLU A 3 3.59 11.38 -3.59
C GLU A 3 2.21 11.05 -2.98
N LYS A 4 1.46 10.12 -3.60
CA LYS A 4 0.15 9.68 -3.10
C LYS A 4 0.28 8.95 -1.76
N PHE A 5 1.29 8.09 -1.63
CA PHE A 5 1.58 7.39 -0.38
C PHE A 5 1.98 8.37 0.75
N ASN A 6 2.79 9.38 0.44
CA ASN A 6 3.17 10.42 1.39
C ASN A 6 1.98 11.28 1.83
N LYS A 7 1.05 11.61 0.92
CA LYS A 7 -0.21 12.30 1.27
C LYS A 7 -1.05 11.46 2.25
N LEU A 8 -1.17 10.15 2.02
CA LEU A 8 -1.88 9.25 2.94
C LEU A 8 -1.22 9.26 4.34
N LYS A 9 0.11 9.13 4.40
CA LYS A 9 0.86 9.19 5.66
C LYS A 9 0.63 10.51 6.41
N LEU A 10 0.64 11.63 5.68
CA LEU A 10 0.39 12.97 6.26
C LEU A 10 -1.04 13.10 6.77
N CYS A 11 -2.04 12.60 6.04
CA CYS A 11 -3.43 12.61 6.50
C CYS A 11 -3.59 11.81 7.79
N ILE A 12 -3.05 10.60 7.88
CA ILE A 12 -3.12 9.78 9.09
C ILE A 12 -2.45 10.49 10.28
N ALA A 13 -1.23 11.02 10.07
CA ALA A 13 -0.51 11.74 11.12
C ALA A 13 -1.28 12.98 11.59
N LYS A 14 -1.84 13.76 10.65
CA LYS A 14 -2.64 14.93 10.98
C LYS A 14 -3.89 14.55 11.76
N THR A 15 -4.63 13.53 11.34
CA THR A 15 -5.81 13.06 12.06
C THR A 15 -5.47 12.60 13.48
N LEU A 16 -4.34 11.91 13.68
CA LEU A 16 -3.89 11.51 15.02
C LEU A 16 -3.54 12.72 15.90
N ILE A 17 -2.92 13.75 15.32
CA ILE A 17 -2.64 15.01 16.00
C ILE A 17 -3.95 15.74 16.32
N ASP A 18 -4.86 15.86 15.36
CA ASP A 18 -6.15 16.52 15.53
C ASP A 18 -6.99 15.80 16.60
N LEU A 19 -6.95 14.46 16.65
CA LEU A 19 -7.58 13.66 17.72
C LEU A 19 -6.91 13.92 19.08
N GLY A 20 -5.58 13.93 19.13
CA GLY A 20 -4.84 14.20 20.36
C GLY A 20 -4.94 15.65 20.87
N LEU A 21 -5.19 16.61 19.98
CA LEU A 21 -5.40 18.02 20.30
C LEU A 21 -6.88 18.34 20.60
N SER A 22 -7.82 17.65 19.93
CA SER A 22 -9.26 17.79 20.14
C SER A 22 -9.73 17.06 21.40
N ALA A 23 -9.03 16.01 21.79
CA ALA A 23 -9.27 15.34 23.04
C ALA A 23 -8.48 16.04 24.15
N ASN A 24 -9.10 16.22 25.31
CA ASN A 24 -8.50 16.88 26.48
C ASN A 24 -7.07 16.35 26.74
N ILE A 25 -6.24 17.13 27.44
CA ILE A 25 -4.84 16.77 27.83
C ILE A 25 -4.71 15.34 28.45
N GLU A 26 -5.80 14.76 28.92
CA GLU A 26 -5.89 13.39 29.46
C GLU A 26 -6.30 12.29 28.47
N TYR A 27 -6.48 12.59 27.18
CA TYR A 27 -6.84 11.56 26.20
C TYR A 27 -5.69 10.57 26.04
N ARG A 28 -5.98 9.33 26.40
CA ARG A 28 -5.09 8.19 26.24
C ARG A 28 -5.82 7.20 25.37
N PHE A 29 -5.16 6.76 24.30
CA PHE A 29 -5.64 5.64 23.52
C PHE A 29 -5.90 4.46 24.46
N SER A 30 -7.08 3.87 24.33
CA SER A 30 -7.37 2.56 24.90
C SER A 30 -6.44 1.52 24.27
N GLN A 31 -6.25 0.39 24.96
CA GLN A 31 -5.45 -0.72 24.42
C GLN A 31 -5.98 -1.17 23.05
N HIS A 32 -7.30 -1.19 22.86
CA HIS A 32 -7.93 -1.56 21.60
C HIS A 32 -7.59 -0.57 20.46
N GLU A 33 -7.64 0.75 20.73
CA GLU A 33 -7.26 1.75 19.72
C GLU A 33 -5.77 1.67 19.38
N PHE A 34 -4.92 1.40 20.38
CA PHE A 34 -3.49 1.20 20.17
C PHE A 34 -3.22 -0.05 19.31
N ASP A 35 -3.87 -1.16 19.62
CA ASP A 35 -3.74 -2.41 18.85
C ASP A 35 -4.21 -2.22 17.39
N ALA A 36 -5.27 -1.43 17.18
CA ALA A 36 -5.73 -1.06 15.84
C ALA A 36 -4.70 -0.23 15.07
N LEU A 37 -4.00 0.71 15.73
CA LEU A 37 -2.91 1.49 15.13
C LEU A 37 -1.71 0.62 14.77
N VAL A 38 -1.34 -0.32 15.64
CA VAL A 38 -0.27 -1.30 15.37
C VAL A 38 -0.62 -2.19 14.18
N ASN A 39 -1.86 -2.67 14.12
CA ASN A 39 -2.36 -3.45 12.98
C ASN A 39 -2.32 -2.63 11.68
N LEU A 40 -2.72 -1.36 11.72
CA LEU A 40 -2.66 -0.47 10.57
C LEU A 40 -1.21 -0.21 10.12
N GLU A 41 -0.27 -0.05 11.03
CA GLU A 41 1.16 0.06 10.72
C GLU A 41 1.69 -1.21 10.03
N ASN A 42 1.30 -2.39 10.53
CA ASN A 42 1.73 -3.68 9.98
C ASN A 42 1.22 -3.91 8.54
N ILE A 43 0.02 -3.41 8.23
CA ILE A 43 -0.56 -3.43 6.88
C ILE A 43 0.16 -2.46 5.95
N LEU A 44 0.50 -1.26 6.43
CA LEU A 44 1.13 -0.22 5.59
C LEU A 44 2.62 -0.47 5.33
N LYS A 45 3.32 -1.24 6.17
CA LYS A 45 4.73 -1.62 5.99
C LYS A 45 5.02 -2.28 4.63
N PRO A 46 4.34 -3.37 4.22
CA PRO A 46 4.58 -3.97 2.91
C PRO A 46 4.20 -3.04 1.75
N VAL A 47 3.16 -2.21 1.91
CA VAL A 47 2.76 -1.22 0.90
C VAL A 47 3.86 -0.16 0.71
N LYS A 48 4.44 0.34 1.80
CA LYS A 48 5.58 1.27 1.74
C LYS A 48 6.73 0.69 0.94
N LEU A 49 7.15 -0.53 1.28
CA LEU A 49 8.27 -1.20 0.62
C LEU A 49 7.99 -1.39 -0.87
N ALA A 50 6.76 -1.78 -1.23
CA ALA A 50 6.36 -1.93 -2.61
C ALA A 50 6.43 -0.62 -3.38
N VAL A 51 5.91 0.47 -2.81
CA VAL A 51 5.98 1.81 -3.42
C VAL A 51 7.44 2.26 -3.60
N GLU A 52 8.30 2.03 -2.62
CA GLU A 52 9.73 2.36 -2.71
C GLU A 52 10.40 1.59 -3.84
N VAL A 53 10.16 0.28 -3.96
CA VAL A 53 10.75 -0.56 -5.02
C VAL A 53 10.22 -0.18 -6.40
N LEU A 54 8.89 0.00 -6.54
CA LEU A 54 8.25 0.34 -7.81
C LEU A 54 8.60 1.73 -8.32
N CYS A 55 9.01 2.64 -7.43
CA CYS A 55 9.39 4.00 -7.80
C CYS A 55 10.89 4.16 -8.06
N ARG A 56 11.70 3.10 -7.93
CA ARG A 56 13.09 3.17 -8.34
C ARG A 56 13.21 3.23 -9.86
N GLN A 57 14.27 3.89 -10.32
CA GLN A 57 14.54 4.08 -11.74
C GLN A 57 14.93 2.78 -12.47
N ASP A 58 15.40 1.77 -11.74
CA ASP A 58 15.79 0.44 -12.22
C ASP A 58 14.67 -0.61 -12.12
N ALA A 59 13.46 -0.21 -11.71
CA ALA A 59 12.35 -1.13 -11.58
C ALA A 59 11.93 -1.68 -12.95
N THR A 60 12.16 -2.98 -13.17
CA THR A 60 11.69 -3.69 -14.36
C THR A 60 10.28 -4.23 -14.16
N LEU A 61 9.61 -4.64 -15.23
CA LEU A 61 8.30 -5.30 -15.15
C LEU A 61 8.34 -6.57 -14.27
N ILE A 62 9.44 -7.33 -14.32
CA ILE A 62 9.67 -8.52 -13.50
C ILE A 62 9.81 -8.14 -12.02
N THR A 63 10.58 -7.08 -11.73
CA THR A 63 10.73 -6.55 -10.37
C THR A 63 9.39 -6.05 -9.84
N ALA A 64 8.59 -5.39 -10.69
CA ALA A 64 7.28 -4.88 -10.33
C ALA A 64 6.30 -6.01 -9.98
N GLU A 65 6.23 -7.03 -10.82
CA GLU A 65 5.43 -8.24 -10.57
C GLU A 65 5.81 -8.92 -9.24
N ALA A 66 7.11 -9.19 -9.04
CA ALA A 66 7.58 -9.84 -7.82
C ALA A 66 7.29 -9.00 -6.57
N THR A 67 7.42 -7.68 -6.69
CA THR A 67 7.14 -6.72 -5.60
C THR A 67 5.66 -6.69 -5.25
N LEU A 68 4.77 -6.68 -6.24
CA LEU A 68 3.32 -6.71 -6.01
C LEU A 68 2.89 -8.05 -5.40
N LYS A 69 3.41 -9.18 -5.88
CA LYS A 69 3.16 -10.51 -5.29
C LYS A 69 3.64 -10.57 -3.84
N PHE A 70 4.81 -10.02 -3.55
CA PHE A 70 5.33 -9.92 -2.19
C PHE A 70 4.40 -9.08 -1.29
N MET A 71 3.94 -7.92 -1.77
CA MET A 71 3.02 -7.06 -1.03
C MET A 71 1.71 -7.79 -0.70
N ILE A 72 1.07 -8.41 -1.69
CA ILE A 72 -0.19 -9.14 -1.52
C ILE A 72 -0.02 -10.28 -0.52
N LYS A 73 1.01 -11.11 -0.68
CA LYS A 73 1.28 -12.21 0.26
C LYS A 73 1.46 -11.71 1.69
N LYS A 74 2.16 -10.58 1.88
CA LYS A 74 2.33 -9.98 3.21
C LYS A 74 1.04 -9.39 3.79
N LEU A 75 0.11 -8.95 2.95
CA LEU A 75 -1.21 -8.51 3.38
C LEU A 75 -2.08 -9.71 3.78
N GLU A 76 -2.06 -10.80 3.00
CA GLU A 76 -2.75 -12.05 3.33
C GLU A 76 -2.25 -12.66 4.65
N ASP A 77 -0.93 -12.67 4.87
CA ASP A 77 -0.32 -13.16 6.12
C ASP A 77 -0.76 -12.36 7.37
N ASN A 78 -1.25 -11.11 7.21
CA ASN A 78 -1.60 -10.23 8.32
C ASN A 78 -2.97 -10.55 8.96
N ASN A 79 -3.76 -11.52 8.45
CA ASN A 79 -5.06 -11.98 9.01
C ASN A 79 -6.06 -10.86 9.41
N SER A 80 -5.89 -9.66 8.86
CA SER A 80 -6.71 -8.48 9.16
C SER A 80 -7.72 -8.27 8.03
N ALA A 81 -8.96 -7.94 8.38
CA ALA A 81 -10.02 -7.66 7.40
C ALA A 81 -9.60 -6.56 6.40
N LEU A 82 -8.91 -5.52 6.90
CA LEU A 82 -8.39 -4.44 6.07
C LEU A 82 -7.29 -4.91 5.11
N ALA A 83 -6.46 -5.85 5.54
CA ALA A 83 -5.39 -6.40 4.72
C ALA A 83 -5.96 -7.26 3.59
N SER A 84 -6.99 -8.05 3.89
CA SER A 84 -7.74 -8.83 2.89
C SER A 84 -8.43 -7.94 1.86
N GLU A 85 -9.08 -6.85 2.28
CA GLU A 85 -9.67 -5.89 1.34
C GLU A 85 -8.61 -5.24 0.45
N LEU A 86 -7.48 -4.79 1.04
CA LEU A 86 -6.36 -4.21 0.29
C LEU A 86 -5.73 -5.20 -0.71
N ALA A 87 -5.67 -6.49 -0.35
CA ALA A 87 -5.20 -7.54 -1.25
C ALA A 87 -6.18 -7.79 -2.40
N LEU A 88 -7.49 -7.71 -2.15
CA LEU A 88 -8.55 -7.96 -3.13
C LEU A 88 -8.63 -6.87 -4.21
N PHE A 89 -8.22 -5.64 -3.88
CA PHE A 89 -8.07 -4.55 -4.86
C PHE A 89 -6.83 -4.69 -5.75
N ALA A 90 -5.91 -5.61 -5.45
CA ALA A 90 -4.82 -5.94 -6.35
C ALA A 90 -5.33 -6.91 -7.45
N PRO A 91 -5.01 -6.67 -8.74
CA PRO A 91 -5.61 -7.43 -9.84
C PRO A 91 -5.33 -8.94 -9.71
N PRO A 92 -6.34 -9.80 -9.92
CA PRO A 92 -6.25 -11.26 -9.73
C PRO A 92 -5.35 -11.99 -10.75
N ASP A 93 -4.87 -11.31 -11.79
CA ASP A 93 -4.18 -11.96 -12.92
C ASP A 93 -2.71 -12.31 -12.69
N PHE A 94 -2.14 -12.02 -11.52
CA PHE A 94 -0.73 -12.33 -11.26
C PHE A 94 -0.46 -13.80 -10.88
N THR A 95 -1.48 -14.60 -10.57
CA THR A 95 -1.30 -15.98 -10.06
C THR A 95 -1.50 -17.10 -11.07
N THR A 96 -1.82 -16.82 -12.34
CA THR A 96 -2.01 -17.89 -13.33
C THR A 96 -1.21 -17.63 -14.59
N THR A 97 -0.28 -18.54 -14.86
CA THR A 97 0.35 -18.78 -16.16
C THR A 97 -0.70 -18.72 -17.29
N ASN A 98 -0.72 -17.65 -18.09
CA ASN A 98 -0.84 -17.70 -19.55
C ASN A 98 -0.84 -16.29 -20.19
N LYS A 99 0.05 -16.13 -21.18
CA LYS A 99 0.14 -15.08 -22.21
C LYS A 99 0.04 -13.61 -21.77
N PHE A 100 1.21 -12.99 -21.68
CA PHE A 100 1.38 -11.56 -21.99
C PHE A 100 0.91 -11.28 -23.43
N GLU A 101 -0.26 -10.66 -23.59
CA GLU A 101 -0.51 -9.73 -24.68
C GLU A 101 -0.74 -8.35 -24.05
N CYS A 102 0.37 -7.70 -23.68
CA CYS A 102 0.37 -6.25 -23.53
C CYS A 102 0.56 -5.65 -24.91
N THR A 103 -0.53 -5.27 -25.57
CA THR A 103 -0.49 -4.39 -26.74
C THR A 103 0.00 -3.02 -26.25
N PHE A 104 1.30 -2.80 -26.35
CA PHE A 104 1.91 -1.48 -26.24
C PHE A 104 1.48 -0.69 -27.48
N ASP A 105 0.46 0.16 -27.33
CA ASP A 105 0.19 1.20 -28.31
C ASP A 105 1.29 2.27 -28.17
N VAL A 106 2.29 2.18 -29.05
CA VAL A 106 3.38 3.13 -29.15
C VAL A 106 2.83 4.43 -29.77
N PRO A 107 3.00 5.60 -29.13
CA PRO A 107 2.48 6.84 -29.67
C PRO A 107 3.27 7.23 -30.93
N SER A 108 2.60 7.20 -32.08
CA SER A 108 3.12 7.77 -33.33
C SER A 108 3.20 9.30 -33.19
N LYS A 109 4.43 9.82 -33.07
CA LYS A 109 4.71 11.24 -33.37
C LYS A 109 4.62 11.46 -34.87
N SER A 110 3.88 12.49 -35.29
CA SER A 110 4.12 13.20 -36.54
C SER A 110 3.51 14.61 -36.47
N VAL A 111 4.37 15.61 -36.24
CA VAL A 111 4.27 16.96 -36.83
C VAL A 111 5.53 17.13 -37.65
#